data_AF-A0A367VLK8-F1
#
_entry.id   AF-A0A367VLK8-F1
#
_cell.length_a   1.000
_cell.length_b   1.000
_cell.length_c   1.000
_cell.angle_alpha   90.00
_cell.angle_beta   90.00
_cell.angle_gamma   90.00
#
_symmetry.space_group_name_H-M   'P 1'
#
loop_
_entity.id
_entity.type
_entity.pdbx_description
1 polymer ?
#
loop_
_entity_poly.entity_id
_entity_poly.type
_entity_poly.pdbx_seq_one_letter_code
_entity_poly.pdbx_strand_id
1 'polypeptide(L)'
;MDYRHICTAGTVAYHDLLVAHEALEAGPESMNMRLVLIRHLILEIANIADLASISGALYKENPALGKAYQEIRKGLEFFKYLRNVYVGHFVPDLTNKTFEWIPFTNALLGSEKQNERFGVSWFALETAINTYADHDTGHKVFDSDTDLNYPPDHTRFLNFLGYTVLSSMDYVTQLVSVARTYLDVPDLHSEMLQLAFAAGQTDFSVLRKGKR
;
A
#
# COMPACT_ATOMS: atom_id res chain seq x y z
N MET A 1 -18.20 10.07 11.05
CA MET A 1 -16.88 9.52 10.69
C MET A 1 -16.44 8.65 11.85
N ASP A 2 -15.85 7.48 11.59
CA ASP A 2 -15.35 6.60 12.67
C ASP A 2 -13.88 6.95 12.96
N TYR A 3 -13.66 7.83 13.93
CA TYR A 3 -12.30 8.28 14.30
C TYR A 3 -11.48 7.17 14.95
N ARG A 4 -12.13 6.19 15.62
CA ARG A 4 -11.42 5.05 16.23
C ARG A 4 -10.85 4.17 15.13
N HIS A 5 -11.65 3.88 14.10
CA HIS A 5 -11.18 3.19 12.91
C HIS A 5 -10.02 3.95 12.23
N ILE A 6 -10.11 5.27 12.07
CA ILE A 6 -9.04 6.07 11.47
C ILE A 6 -7.73 5.95 12.26
N CYS A 7 -7.78 6.16 13.57
CA CYS A 7 -6.61 6.06 14.43
C CYS A 7 -6.01 4.64 14.41
N THR A 8 -6.85 3.60 14.53
CA THR A 8 -6.38 2.21 14.52
C THR A 8 -5.77 1.83 13.18
N ALA A 9 -6.48 2.03 12.08
CA ALA A 9 -6.00 1.66 10.74
C ALA A 9 -4.74 2.46 10.35
N GLY A 10 -4.71 3.76 10.67
CA GLY A 10 -3.54 4.60 10.41
C GLY A 10 -2.32 4.18 11.23
N THR A 11 -2.50 3.80 12.50
CA THR A 11 -1.40 3.33 13.35
C THR A 11 -0.82 2.00 12.87
N VAL A 12 -1.68 1.04 12.49
CA VAL A 12 -1.24 -0.25 11.94
C VAL A 12 -0.47 -0.05 10.63
N ALA A 13 -1.04 0.68 9.68
CA ALA A 13 -0.39 0.92 8.39
C ALA A 13 0.94 1.69 8.53
N TYR A 14 1.03 2.65 9.47
CA TYR A 14 2.28 3.34 9.78
C TYR A 14 3.36 2.37 10.27
N HIS A 15 3.02 1.51 11.24
CA HIS A 15 3.97 0.56 11.81
C HIS A 15 4.49 -0.41 10.75
N ASP A 16 3.59 -0.97 9.96
CA ASP A 16 3.92 -1.94 8.93
C ASP A 16 4.77 -1.32 7.81
N LEU A 17 4.46 -0.08 7.39
CA LEU A 17 5.31 0.69 6.46
C LEU A 17 6.71 0.92 7.02
N LEU A 18 6.83 1.37 8.27
CA LEU A 18 8.11 1.66 8.89
C LEU A 18 9.00 0.41 8.90
N VAL A 19 8.47 -0.70 9.41
CA VAL A 19 9.24 -1.95 9.54
C VAL A 19 9.64 -2.49 8.18
N ALA A 20 8.74 -2.51 7.19
CA ALA A 20 9.06 -3.01 5.87
C ALA A 20 10.03 -2.10 5.11
N HIS A 21 9.95 -0.77 5.31
CA HIS A 21 10.87 0.18 4.73
C HIS A 21 12.27 0.00 5.29
N GLU A 22 12.41 -0.03 6.61
CA GLU A 22 13.70 -0.27 7.28
C GLU A 22 14.31 -1.62 6.87
N ALA A 23 13.48 -2.67 6.78
CA ALA A 23 13.94 -3.99 6.32
C ALA A 23 14.41 -3.98 4.86
N LEU A 24 13.79 -3.17 3.99
CA LEU A 24 14.21 -3.06 2.59
C LEU A 24 15.50 -2.23 2.45
N GLU A 25 15.62 -1.14 3.20
CA GLU A 25 16.82 -0.29 3.26
C GLU A 25 18.04 -1.02 3.84
N ALA A 26 17.82 -1.97 4.76
CA ALA A 26 18.87 -2.87 5.25
C ALA A 26 19.47 -3.76 4.14
N GLY A 27 18.86 -3.79 2.95
CA GLY A 27 19.42 -4.38 1.75
C GLY A 27 19.53 -5.91 1.77
N PRO A 28 18.45 -6.67 2.08
CA PRO A 28 18.51 -8.11 2.25
C PRO A 28 19.08 -8.79 0.98
N GLU A 29 19.94 -9.80 1.14
CA GLU A 29 20.60 -10.45 -0.02
C GLU A 29 19.61 -11.17 -0.93
N SER A 30 18.51 -11.68 -0.36
CA SER A 30 17.48 -12.43 -1.11
C SER A 30 16.60 -11.49 -1.93
N MET A 31 16.67 -11.61 -3.26
CA MET A 31 15.76 -10.90 -4.18
C MET A 31 14.29 -11.25 -3.92
N ASN A 32 14.00 -12.50 -3.55
CA ASN A 32 12.64 -12.90 -3.15
C ASN A 32 12.14 -12.10 -1.94
N MET A 33 13.00 -11.90 -0.94
CA MET A 33 12.65 -11.10 0.23
C MET A 33 12.41 -9.64 -0.15
N ARG A 34 13.28 -9.05 -0.99
CA ARG A 34 13.09 -7.68 -1.50
C ARG A 34 11.72 -7.51 -2.16
N LEU A 35 11.32 -8.44 -3.03
CA LEU A 35 10.02 -8.36 -3.69
C LEU A 35 8.85 -8.55 -2.73
N VAL A 36 8.96 -9.42 -1.72
CA VAL A 36 7.94 -9.53 -0.67
C VAL A 36 7.79 -8.22 0.09
N LEU A 37 8.90 -7.57 0.45
CA LEU A 37 8.90 -6.26 1.12
C LEU A 37 8.28 -5.19 0.23
N ILE A 38 8.66 -5.13 -1.06
CA ILE A 38 8.04 -4.21 -2.04
C ILE A 38 6.52 -4.43 -2.11
N ARG A 39 6.07 -5.68 -2.24
CA ARG A 39 4.63 -6.01 -2.26
C ARG A 39 3.92 -5.56 -0.99
N HIS A 40 4.57 -5.70 0.17
CA HIS A 40 4.01 -5.28 1.45
C HIS A 40 3.92 -3.75 1.54
N LEU A 41 4.96 -3.01 1.11
CA LEU A 41 4.90 -1.55 1.02
C LEU A 41 3.77 -1.07 0.10
N ILE A 42 3.58 -1.70 -1.07
CA ILE A 42 2.46 -1.40 -1.97
C ILE A 42 1.10 -1.59 -1.27
N LEU A 43 0.95 -2.68 -0.52
CA LEU A 43 -0.28 -2.99 0.22
C LEU A 43 -0.58 -1.91 1.26
N GLU A 44 0.39 -1.51 2.06
CA GLU A 44 0.18 -0.56 3.15
C GLU A 44 -0.02 0.88 2.67
N ILE A 45 0.70 1.32 1.63
CA ILE A 45 0.40 2.60 0.96
C ILE A 45 -1.05 2.62 0.48
N ALA A 46 -1.52 1.51 -0.10
CA ALA A 46 -2.88 1.40 -0.58
C ALA A 46 -3.93 1.36 0.55
N ASN A 47 -3.60 0.79 1.72
CA ASN A 47 -4.43 0.88 2.93
C ASN A 47 -4.56 2.34 3.39
N ILE A 48 -3.46 3.10 3.38
CA ILE A 48 -3.48 4.56 3.64
C ILE A 48 -4.32 5.30 2.59
N ALA A 49 -4.25 4.91 1.32
CA ALA A 49 -5.10 5.50 0.27
C ALA A 49 -6.60 5.27 0.53
N ASP A 50 -6.98 4.09 1.01
CA ASP A 50 -8.36 3.81 1.42
C ASP A 50 -8.77 4.62 2.65
N LEU A 51 -7.86 4.79 3.61
CA LEU A 51 -8.08 5.64 4.78
C LEU A 51 -8.26 7.12 4.42
N ALA A 52 -7.42 7.63 3.51
CA ALA A 52 -7.52 8.99 2.99
C ALA A 52 -8.87 9.24 2.31
N SER A 53 -9.43 8.23 1.62
CA SER A 53 -10.72 8.35 0.93
C SER A 53 -11.91 8.55 1.87
N ILE A 54 -11.84 8.00 3.09
CA ILE A 54 -12.91 8.14 4.09
C ILE A 54 -12.70 9.33 5.02
N SER A 55 -11.54 10.01 4.94
CA SER A 55 -11.13 11.10 5.83
C SER A 55 -11.45 12.50 5.29
N GLY A 56 -12.17 12.59 4.15
CA GLY A 56 -12.39 13.84 3.42
C GLY A 56 -13.00 15.01 4.22
N ALA A 57 -13.80 14.73 5.26
CA ALA A 57 -14.35 15.78 6.10
C ALA A 57 -13.28 16.48 6.94
N LEU A 58 -12.24 15.76 7.38
CA LEU A 58 -11.16 16.30 8.20
C LEU A 58 -10.33 17.35 7.44
N TYR A 59 -10.23 17.24 6.11
CA TYR A 59 -9.47 18.20 5.30
C TYR A 59 -10.08 19.60 5.28
N LYS A 60 -11.40 19.71 5.43
CA LYS A 60 -12.09 21.01 5.49
C LYS A 60 -11.76 21.75 6.78
N GLU A 61 -11.74 21.01 7.88
CA GLU A 61 -11.46 21.54 9.21
C GLU A 61 -9.94 21.72 9.44
N ASN A 62 -9.11 20.98 8.70
CA ASN A 62 -7.66 20.99 8.80
C ASN A 62 -7.00 21.15 7.41
N PRO A 63 -6.90 22.39 6.87
CA PRO A 63 -6.38 22.63 5.53
C PRO A 63 -4.95 22.13 5.31
N ALA A 64 -4.11 22.13 6.35
CA ALA A 64 -2.74 21.59 6.30
C ALA A 64 -2.74 20.09 5.98
N LEU A 65 -3.64 19.31 6.61
CA LEU A 65 -3.82 17.89 6.32
C LEU A 65 -4.32 17.67 4.90
N GLY A 66 -5.23 18.51 4.42
CA GLY A 66 -5.70 18.49 3.04
C GLY A 66 -4.57 18.74 2.04
N LYS A 67 -3.66 19.67 2.34
CA LYS A 67 -2.48 19.95 1.52
C LYS A 67 -1.51 18.75 1.51
N ALA A 68 -1.20 18.18 2.67
CA ALA A 68 -0.36 16.99 2.78
C ALA A 68 -0.91 15.82 1.95
N TYR A 69 -2.22 15.60 1.97
CA TYR A 69 -2.88 14.61 1.12
C TYR A 69 -2.68 14.91 -0.39
N GLN A 70 -2.87 16.15 -0.84
CA GLN A 70 -2.71 16.49 -2.26
C GLN A 70 -1.28 16.25 -2.76
N GLU A 71 -0.27 16.51 -1.93
CA GLU A 71 1.15 16.30 -2.29
C GLU A 71 1.45 14.82 -2.58
N ILE A 72 0.81 13.88 -1.85
CA ILE A 72 1.05 12.44 -2.00
C ILE A 72 0.00 11.71 -2.84
N ARG A 73 -1.08 12.39 -3.22
CA ARG A 73 -2.27 11.80 -3.83
C ARG A 73 -1.94 10.92 -5.03
N LYS A 74 -1.05 11.38 -5.91
CA LYS A 74 -0.64 10.64 -7.11
C LYS A 74 0.00 9.30 -6.77
N GLY A 75 0.87 9.28 -5.75
CA GLY A 75 1.48 8.05 -5.25
C GLY A 75 0.44 7.11 -4.64
N LEU A 76 -0.46 7.63 -3.80
CA LEU A 76 -1.55 6.84 -3.20
C LEU A 76 -2.45 6.19 -4.25
N GLU A 77 -2.83 6.92 -5.30
CA GLU A 77 -3.67 6.40 -6.39
C GLU A 77 -2.96 5.30 -7.18
N PHE A 78 -1.67 5.48 -7.48
CA PHE A 78 -0.86 4.49 -8.19
C PHE A 78 -0.68 3.20 -7.39
N PHE A 79 -0.26 3.28 -6.13
CA PHE A 79 -0.04 2.08 -5.31
C PHE A 79 -1.34 1.38 -4.94
N LYS A 80 -2.45 2.13 -4.80
CA LYS A 80 -3.79 1.55 -4.71
C LYS A 80 -4.16 0.75 -5.95
N TYR A 81 -3.84 1.26 -7.15
CA TYR A 81 -4.01 0.50 -8.38
C TYR A 81 -3.17 -0.78 -8.38
N LEU A 82 -1.87 -0.69 -8.11
CA LEU A 82 -0.97 -1.86 -8.04
C LEU A 82 -1.47 -2.91 -7.05
N ARG A 83 -1.95 -2.48 -5.87
CA ARG A 83 -2.57 -3.41 -4.92
C ARG A 83 -3.77 -4.14 -5.55
N ASN A 84 -4.65 -3.41 -6.23
CA ASN A 84 -5.89 -3.97 -6.76
C ASN A 84 -5.67 -4.97 -7.90
N VAL A 85 -4.58 -4.84 -8.68
CA VAL A 85 -4.32 -5.70 -9.85
C VAL A 85 -3.22 -6.75 -9.62
N TYR A 86 -2.28 -6.51 -8.71
CA TYR A 86 -1.07 -7.33 -8.53
C TYR A 86 -0.88 -7.90 -7.11
N VAL A 87 -1.16 -7.12 -6.05
CA VAL A 87 -0.86 -7.56 -4.66
C VAL A 87 -2.05 -8.24 -3.99
N GLY A 88 -3.17 -7.53 -3.87
CA GLY A 88 -4.36 -7.97 -3.14
C GLY A 88 -5.22 -8.94 -3.94
N HIS A 89 -5.43 -8.66 -5.22
CA HIS A 89 -6.01 -9.59 -6.18
C HIS A 89 -5.09 -9.67 -7.39
N PHE A 90 -4.58 -10.86 -7.69
CA PHE A 90 -3.83 -11.08 -8.92
C PHE A 90 -4.84 -11.27 -10.06
N VAL A 91 -5.11 -10.20 -10.81
CA VAL A 91 -6.20 -10.22 -11.79
C VAL A 91 -5.81 -11.00 -13.05
N PRO A 92 -6.71 -11.81 -13.65
CA PRO A 92 -6.38 -12.60 -14.83
C PRO A 92 -5.84 -11.77 -16.00
N ASP A 93 -6.37 -10.56 -16.21
CA ASP A 93 -5.92 -9.69 -17.29
C ASP A 93 -4.45 -9.25 -17.15
N LEU A 94 -3.97 -9.06 -15.91
CA LEU A 94 -2.57 -8.78 -15.65
C LEU A 94 -1.68 -9.96 -16.07
N THR A 95 -2.13 -11.19 -15.80
CA THR A 95 -1.48 -12.41 -16.27
C THR A 95 -1.30 -12.35 -17.79
N ASN A 96 -2.39 -12.16 -18.52
CA ASN A 96 -2.38 -12.14 -19.99
C ASN A 96 -1.42 -11.06 -20.52
N LYS A 97 -1.48 -9.85 -19.96
CA LYS A 97 -0.58 -8.75 -20.34
C LYS A 97 0.88 -9.03 -20.01
N THR A 98 1.15 -9.77 -18.93
CA THR A 98 2.53 -10.13 -18.57
C THR A 98 3.16 -11.06 -19.61
N PHE A 99 2.40 -12.05 -20.10
CA PHE A 99 2.89 -12.96 -21.14
C PHE A 99 2.96 -12.30 -22.53
N GLU A 100 2.12 -11.30 -22.80
CA GLU A 100 2.20 -10.46 -24.00
C GLU A 100 3.44 -9.56 -23.99
N TRP A 101 3.67 -8.86 -22.86
CA TRP A 101 4.78 -7.93 -22.67
C TRP A 101 6.13 -8.65 -22.61
N ILE A 102 6.21 -9.75 -21.85
CA ILE A 102 7.44 -10.51 -21.63
C ILE A 102 7.19 -11.99 -22.01
N PRO A 103 7.29 -12.35 -23.31
CA PRO A 103 7.05 -13.72 -23.77
C PRO A 103 7.96 -14.77 -23.12
N PHE A 104 9.17 -14.38 -22.68
CA PHE A 104 10.10 -15.25 -21.96
C PHE A 104 9.49 -15.82 -20.66
N THR A 105 8.49 -15.16 -20.07
CA THR A 105 7.78 -15.64 -18.88
C THR A 105 7.17 -17.04 -19.10
N ASN A 106 6.84 -17.42 -20.34
CA ASN A 106 6.37 -18.78 -20.67
C ASN A 106 7.37 -19.87 -20.27
N ALA A 107 8.67 -19.61 -20.40
CA ALA A 107 9.71 -20.56 -20.00
C ALA A 107 9.77 -20.75 -18.47
N LEU A 108 9.36 -19.74 -17.70
CA LEU A 108 9.41 -19.77 -16.24
C LEU A 108 8.26 -20.58 -15.62
N LEU A 109 7.10 -20.67 -16.28
CA LEU A 109 5.94 -21.42 -15.78
C LEU A 109 6.22 -22.92 -15.61
N GLY A 110 7.07 -23.49 -16.46
CA GLY A 110 7.44 -24.91 -16.40
C GLY A 110 8.53 -25.24 -15.37
N SER A 111 9.06 -24.23 -14.66
CA SER A 111 10.22 -24.43 -13.78
C SER A 111 9.86 -24.82 -12.35
N GLU A 112 10.53 -25.87 -11.85
CA GLU A 112 10.47 -26.25 -10.45
C GLU A 112 11.48 -25.48 -9.57
N LYS A 113 12.41 -24.72 -10.17
CA LYS A 113 13.42 -23.98 -9.41
C LYS A 113 12.82 -22.73 -8.78
N GLN A 114 12.98 -22.62 -7.47
CA GLN A 114 12.45 -21.51 -6.67
C GLN A 114 12.91 -20.12 -7.18
N ASN A 115 14.16 -19.99 -7.61
CA ASN A 115 14.71 -18.72 -8.13
C ASN A 115 14.11 -18.31 -9.48
N GLU A 116 13.58 -19.25 -10.27
CA GLU A 116 12.95 -18.95 -11.56
C GLU A 116 11.48 -18.53 -11.36
N ARG A 117 10.84 -18.97 -10.26
CA ARG A 117 9.48 -18.54 -9.86
C ARG A 117 9.43 -17.06 -9.43
N PHE A 118 10.52 -16.53 -8.90
CA PHE A 118 10.69 -15.10 -8.64
C PHE A 118 10.41 -14.26 -9.89
N GLY A 119 10.94 -14.69 -11.04
CA GLY A 119 10.85 -13.95 -12.30
C GLY A 119 9.40 -13.71 -12.74
N VAL A 120 8.50 -14.67 -12.51
CA VAL A 120 7.07 -14.50 -12.83
C VAL A 120 6.45 -13.35 -12.02
N SER A 121 6.74 -13.30 -10.71
CA SER A 121 6.22 -12.24 -9.84
C SER A 121 6.86 -10.87 -10.14
N TRP A 122 8.15 -10.86 -10.51
CA TRP A 122 8.88 -9.66 -10.89
C TRP A 122 8.36 -9.05 -12.19
N PHE A 123 8.16 -9.88 -13.23
CA PHE A 123 7.61 -9.44 -14.51
C PHE A 123 6.14 -9.03 -14.42
N ALA A 124 5.36 -9.68 -13.55
CA ALA A 124 4.00 -9.24 -13.27
C ALA A 124 3.96 -7.87 -12.56
N LEU A 125 4.93 -7.56 -11.68
CA LEU A 125 5.06 -6.22 -11.10
C LEU A 125 5.37 -5.17 -12.17
N GLU A 126 6.36 -5.44 -13.01
CA GLU A 126 6.72 -4.54 -14.13
C GLU A 126 5.52 -4.28 -15.05
N THR A 127 4.82 -5.35 -15.43
CA THR A 127 3.60 -5.25 -16.26
C THR A 127 2.53 -4.42 -15.54
N ALA A 128 2.31 -4.66 -14.24
CA ALA A 128 1.33 -3.91 -13.46
C ALA A 128 1.66 -2.41 -13.45
N ILE A 129 2.93 -2.04 -13.29
CA ILE A 129 3.40 -0.66 -13.40
C ILE A 129 2.99 -0.10 -14.77
N ASN A 130 3.41 -0.74 -15.86
CA ASN A 130 3.19 -0.26 -17.23
C ASN A 130 1.70 -0.18 -17.61
N THR A 131 0.85 -1.02 -17.01
CA THR A 131 -0.61 -0.97 -17.25
C THR A 131 -1.30 0.21 -16.56
N TYR A 132 -0.62 0.97 -15.70
CA TYR A 132 -1.14 2.23 -15.15
C TYR A 132 -0.99 3.40 -16.15
N ALA A 133 -1.54 3.22 -17.34
CA ALA A 133 -1.47 4.15 -18.44
C ALA A 133 -2.88 4.56 -18.93
N ASP A 134 -2.91 5.67 -19.68
CA ASP A 134 -4.06 6.09 -20.47
C ASP A 134 -3.68 6.03 -21.96
N HIS A 135 -4.67 5.80 -22.82
CA HIS A 135 -4.45 5.78 -24.26
C HIS A 135 -4.01 7.17 -24.78
N ASP A 136 -4.51 8.25 -24.16
CA ASP A 136 -4.30 9.61 -24.67
C ASP A 136 -3.10 10.32 -24.05
N THR A 137 -2.75 9.99 -22.80
CA THR A 137 -1.68 10.68 -22.04
C THR A 137 -0.47 9.81 -21.76
N GLY A 138 -0.48 8.54 -22.16
CA GLY A 138 0.55 7.57 -21.81
C GLY A 138 0.51 7.19 -20.33
N HIS A 139 1.66 6.75 -19.80
CA HIS A 139 1.76 6.29 -18.43
C HIS A 139 1.46 7.41 -17.41
N LYS A 140 0.64 7.13 -16.38
CA LYS A 140 0.06 8.17 -15.51
C LYS A 140 1.04 8.70 -14.45
N VAL A 141 2.14 7.99 -14.19
CA VAL A 141 3.15 8.37 -13.19
C VAL A 141 4.48 8.76 -13.82
N PHE A 142 5.10 7.82 -14.54
CA PHE A 142 6.38 7.95 -15.24
C PHE A 142 6.22 8.42 -16.68
N ASP A 143 7.27 9.07 -17.21
CA ASP A 143 7.31 9.63 -18.58
C ASP A 143 7.49 8.57 -19.68
N SER A 144 7.75 7.32 -19.31
CA SER A 144 7.94 6.20 -20.22
C SER A 144 7.51 4.90 -19.56
N ASP A 145 7.36 3.85 -20.36
CA ASP A 145 7.31 2.48 -19.87
C ASP A 145 8.54 2.19 -18.98
N THR A 146 8.35 1.25 -18.06
CA THR A 146 9.32 0.82 -17.06
C THR A 146 9.82 -0.57 -17.41
N ASP A 147 11.13 -0.73 -17.60
CA ASP A 147 11.82 -2.02 -17.58
C ASP A 147 12.58 -2.16 -16.25
N LEU A 148 12.13 -3.05 -15.37
CA LEU A 148 12.74 -3.21 -14.04
C LEU A 148 14.12 -3.89 -14.09
N ASN A 149 14.53 -4.44 -15.23
CA ASN A 149 15.88 -4.95 -15.44
C ASN A 149 16.82 -3.87 -15.99
N TYR A 150 16.27 -2.78 -16.51
CA TYR A 150 17.03 -1.60 -16.90
C TYR A 150 17.33 -0.74 -15.65
N PRO A 151 18.61 -0.56 -15.25
CA PRO A 151 18.94 0.06 -13.97
C PRO A 151 18.34 1.46 -13.73
N PRO A 152 18.31 2.38 -14.71
CA PRO A 152 17.69 3.69 -14.52
C PRO A 152 16.19 3.63 -14.21
N ASP A 153 15.44 2.73 -14.85
CA ASP A 153 14.01 2.56 -14.62
C ASP A 153 13.73 1.92 -13.26
N HIS A 154 14.52 0.91 -12.91
CA HIS A 154 14.49 0.32 -11.58
C HIS A 154 14.74 1.36 -10.48
N THR A 155 15.78 2.20 -10.62
CA THR A 155 16.06 3.29 -9.67
C THR A 155 14.94 4.33 -9.65
N ARG A 156 14.38 4.70 -10.80
CA ARG A 156 13.23 5.63 -10.89
C ARG A 156 12.03 5.09 -10.10
N PHE A 157 11.69 3.81 -10.28
CA PHE A 157 10.59 3.17 -9.56
C PHE A 157 10.86 3.10 -8.05
N LEU A 158 12.05 2.64 -7.64
CA LEU A 158 12.39 2.53 -6.21
C LEU A 158 12.43 3.89 -5.51
N ASN A 159 12.95 4.94 -6.16
CA ASN A 159 12.92 6.30 -5.61
C ASN A 159 11.49 6.80 -5.44
N PHE A 160 10.60 6.52 -6.41
CA PHE A 160 9.19 6.90 -6.32
C PHE A 160 8.46 6.13 -5.21
N LEU A 161 8.75 4.83 -5.04
CA LEU A 161 8.25 4.01 -3.94
C LEU A 161 8.73 4.57 -2.60
N GLY A 162 10.04 4.78 -2.43
CA GLY A 162 10.63 5.30 -1.19
C GLY A 162 10.06 6.67 -0.80
N TYR A 163 9.99 7.60 -1.76
CA TYR A 163 9.33 8.89 -1.55
C TYR A 163 7.88 8.71 -1.07
N THR A 164 7.10 7.87 -1.74
CA THR A 164 5.69 7.68 -1.39
C THR A 164 5.53 7.01 -0.03
N VAL A 165 6.40 6.08 0.35
CA VAL A 165 6.42 5.45 1.68
C VAL A 165 6.64 6.51 2.76
N LEU A 166 7.72 7.31 2.65
CA LEU A 166 8.07 8.33 3.62
C LEU A 166 6.97 9.39 3.76
N SER A 167 6.45 9.89 2.63
CA SER A 167 5.39 10.89 2.65
C SER A 167 4.05 10.32 3.12
N SER A 168 3.78 9.03 2.91
CA SER A 168 2.59 8.35 3.47
C SER A 168 2.68 8.22 4.99
N MET A 169 3.86 7.91 5.53
CA MET A 169 4.11 7.86 6.97
C MET A 169 3.91 9.24 7.62
N ASP A 170 4.41 10.31 7.01
CA ASP A 170 4.18 11.67 7.51
C ASP A 170 2.69 12.04 7.46
N TYR A 171 2.04 11.83 6.31
CA TYR A 171 0.61 12.10 6.16
C TYR A 171 -0.26 11.34 7.17
N VAL A 172 -0.05 10.03 7.32
CA VAL A 172 -0.87 9.22 8.24
C VAL A 172 -0.61 9.62 9.69
N THR A 173 0.60 10.04 10.05
CA THR A 173 0.91 10.61 11.37
C THR A 173 0.07 11.84 11.64
N GLN A 174 0.00 12.77 10.68
CA GLN A 174 -0.84 13.98 10.79
C GLN A 174 -2.33 13.62 10.86
N LEU A 175 -2.79 12.70 10.01
CA LEU A 175 -4.18 12.25 10.00
C LEU A 175 -4.59 11.64 11.34
N VAL A 176 -3.77 10.74 11.89
CA VAL A 176 -4.02 10.10 13.19
C VAL A 176 -3.99 11.14 14.31
N SER A 177 -3.07 12.09 14.28
CA SER A 177 -3.00 13.19 15.25
C SER A 177 -4.30 14.00 15.28
N VAL A 178 -4.79 14.41 14.10
CA VAL A 178 -6.07 15.13 13.97
C VAL A 178 -7.25 14.26 14.40
N ALA A 179 -7.36 13.02 13.91
CA ALA A 179 -8.49 12.15 14.27
C ALA A 179 -8.56 11.87 15.79
N ARG A 180 -7.41 11.80 16.45
CA ARG A 180 -7.31 11.55 17.89
C ARG A 180 -7.90 12.68 18.73
N THR A 181 -7.95 13.92 18.24
CA THR A 181 -8.56 15.04 19.00
C THR A 181 -10.08 14.93 19.12
N TYR A 182 -10.71 14.06 18.32
CA TYR A 182 -12.15 13.79 18.36
C TYR A 182 -12.49 12.50 19.13
N LEU A 183 -11.49 11.82 19.70
CA LEU A 183 -11.68 10.62 20.48
C LEU A 183 -11.69 10.92 21.97
N ASP A 184 -12.68 10.36 22.65
CA ASP A 184 -12.64 10.18 24.09
C ASP A 184 -11.89 8.86 24.37
N VAL A 185 -10.65 8.98 24.83
CA VAL A 185 -9.78 7.84 25.10
C VAL A 185 -9.91 7.48 26.58
N PRO A 186 -10.39 6.27 26.92
CA PRO A 186 -10.58 5.86 28.31
C PRO A 186 -9.27 5.92 29.10
N ASP A 187 -9.36 6.34 30.36
CA ASP A 187 -8.27 6.22 31.31
C ASP A 187 -8.20 4.78 31.84
N LEU A 188 -7.19 4.04 31.39
CA LEU A 188 -7.00 2.64 31.79
C LEU A 188 -6.74 2.49 33.30
N HIS A 189 -6.36 3.52 34.04
CA HIS A 189 -6.22 3.38 35.50
C HIS A 189 -7.57 3.29 36.21
N SER A 190 -8.56 4.05 35.75
CA SER A 190 -9.87 4.14 36.39
C SER A 190 -10.94 3.26 35.71
N GLU A 191 -10.79 2.96 34.41
CA GLU A 191 -11.84 2.33 33.61
C GLU A 191 -11.54 0.87 33.22
N MET A 192 -10.34 0.34 33.52
CA MET A 192 -9.91 -1.00 33.07
C MET A 192 -10.86 -2.12 33.47
N LEU A 193 -11.43 -2.09 34.68
CA LEU A 193 -12.36 -3.14 35.11
C LEU A 193 -13.62 -3.17 34.23
N GLN A 194 -14.17 -2.00 33.89
CA GLN A 194 -15.37 -1.89 33.06
C GLN A 194 -15.07 -2.33 31.62
N LEU A 195 -13.91 -1.91 31.09
CA LEU A 195 -13.42 -2.32 29.77
C LEU A 195 -13.20 -3.85 29.71
N ALA A 196 -12.66 -4.46 30.76
CA ALA A 196 -12.45 -5.90 30.84
C ALA A 196 -13.79 -6.68 30.88
N PHE A 197 -14.79 -6.18 31.62
CA PHE A 197 -16.14 -6.75 31.58
C PHE A 197 -16.75 -6.67 30.18
N ALA A 198 -16.66 -5.52 29.52
CA ALA A 198 -17.14 -5.35 28.14
C ALA A 198 -16.40 -6.29 27.17
N ALA A 199 -15.08 -6.43 27.33
CA ALA A 199 -14.29 -7.36 26.52
C ALA A 199 -14.76 -8.81 26.69
N GLY A 200 -15.09 -9.25 27.90
CA GLY A 200 -15.63 -10.59 28.19
C GLY A 200 -17.01 -10.86 27.57
N GLN A 201 -17.74 -9.81 27.15
CA GLN A 201 -19.02 -9.92 26.45
C GLN A 201 -18.88 -9.89 24.93
N THR A 202 -17.65 -9.80 24.40
CA THR A 202 -17.42 -9.75 22.96
C THR A 202 -17.81 -11.08 22.31
N ASP A 203 -18.79 -11.03 21.40
CA ASP A 203 -19.16 -12.17 20.57
C ASP A 203 -18.43 -12.10 19.22
N PHE A 204 -17.56 -13.07 18.98
CA PHE A 204 -16.77 -13.12 17.75
C PHE A 204 -17.54 -13.85 16.65
N SER A 205 -17.78 -13.16 15.53
CA SER A 205 -18.37 -13.75 14.33
C SER A 205 -17.62 -13.27 13.08
N VAL A 206 -17.81 -13.98 11.97
CA VAL A 206 -17.20 -13.61 10.68
C VAL A 206 -17.68 -12.21 10.29
N LEU A 207 -16.73 -11.28 10.18
CA LEU A 207 -17.01 -9.91 9.76
C LEU A 207 -17.46 -9.90 8.29
N ARG A 208 -18.61 -9.31 8.00
CA ARG A 208 -19.10 -9.09 6.64
C ARG A 208 -18.73 -7.69 6.19
N LYS A 209 -18.27 -7.55 4.95
CA LYS A 209 -18.03 -6.24 4.33
C LYS A 209 -19.36 -5.49 4.29
N GLY A 210 -19.47 -4.39 5.03
CA GLY A 210 -20.66 -3.53 5.00
C GLY A 210 -20.92 -3.05 3.57
N LYS A 211 -22.19 -2.99 3.14
CA LYS A 211 -22.56 -2.27 1.91
C LYS A 211 -22.17 -0.80 2.14
N ARG A 212 -21.16 -0.32 1.42
CA ARG A 212 -20.87 1.11 1.31
C ARG A 212 -21.91 1.75 0.41
#